data_AF-A0A087D5F7-F1
#
_entry.id   AF-A0A087D5F7-F1
#
_cell.length_a   1.000
_cell.length_b   1.000
_cell.length_c   1.000
_cell.angle_alpha   90.00
_cell.angle_beta   90.00
_cell.angle_gamma   90.00
#
_symmetry.space_group_name_H-M   'P 1'
#
loop_
_entity.id
_entity.type
_entity.pdbx_description
1 polymer ?
#
loop_
_entity_poly.entity_id
_entity_poly.type
_entity_poly.pdbx_seq_one_letter_code
_entity_poly.pdbx_strand_id
1 'polypeptide(L)'
;TAPAAMAADGNLTITAGAGGSLAGHSFDIYQLATYPDVQLDGDEVKNVSAKPTGESDAWIKTALDAAGVSVDSSAGENTASQLLRQTTGSVESRKIAASLQDNASGKTAVKKNLTSGESTLTVSLPEGFYLITDSAGLPILVSTTVSGKTSMGGATLGTTYIKSRVAQPDKQVKSIDGTWKESAAATNGETREFRIRLTLPNSLSADTITIDDGMEGMQYVDGSFAATISEGDGKGADVTSMFSAPGSSDSGKGFKTTSTGDLIDGYQNQQVTVTYKARITDADKANAASNTAKVTVNWLPDAVPPTITPPEPGEDTVTVPTYDVDLKKISAASTDTNQIAVSGAKFTIKNETLGKWLNWDEATRQWSYVDTAAAAQERSTDAKGVISYDSLGAGTYLISETQTPAGYLSFVKPSFRVTIDDEGKTSITGVEQAGLTSKVADADGKATTPTATVKNLDSVTQLPQTGGASMAVILIGGMAVLLFAGATGIKAFKLRRIGLFDDNLPQIMA
;
A
#
# COMPACT_ATOMS: atom_id res chain seq x y z
N THR A 1 -18.24 -16.36 63.81
CA THR A 1 -17.58 -16.59 62.51
C THR A 1 -16.49 -15.55 62.37
N ALA A 2 -15.23 -15.96 62.19
CA ALA A 2 -14.19 -15.00 61.80
C ALA A 2 -14.51 -14.48 60.38
N PRO A 3 -14.21 -13.22 60.06
CA PRO A 3 -14.27 -12.77 58.67
C PRO A 3 -13.30 -13.63 57.86
N ALA A 4 -13.77 -14.21 56.75
CA ALA A 4 -12.86 -14.77 55.77
C ALA A 4 -11.95 -13.64 55.29
N ALA A 5 -10.63 -13.83 55.40
CA ALA A 5 -9.69 -12.89 54.80
C ALA A 5 -10.00 -12.83 53.30
N MET A 6 -10.39 -11.66 52.80
CA MET A 6 -10.60 -11.48 51.38
C MET A 6 -9.25 -11.66 50.70
N ALA A 7 -9.22 -12.37 49.57
CA ALA A 7 -8.03 -12.43 48.75
C ALA A 7 -7.62 -11.00 48.37
N ALA A 8 -6.32 -10.72 48.32
CA ALA A 8 -5.85 -9.48 47.72
C ALA A 8 -6.26 -9.45 46.25
N ASP A 9 -6.60 -8.26 45.74
CA ASP A 9 -6.91 -8.05 44.33
C ASP A 9 -5.64 -7.66 43.58
N GLY A 10 -5.33 -8.42 42.53
CA GLY A 10 -4.30 -8.12 41.55
C GLY A 10 -4.88 -7.57 40.25
N ASN A 11 -4.04 -6.90 39.47
CA ASN A 11 -4.37 -6.45 38.13
C ASN A 11 -3.77 -7.38 37.07
N LEU A 12 -4.44 -7.48 35.93
CA LEU A 12 -3.97 -8.13 34.72
C LEU A 12 -4.29 -7.25 33.51
N THR A 13 -3.27 -6.87 32.75
CA THR A 13 -3.40 -6.14 31.48
C THR A 13 -3.13 -7.06 30.30
N ILE A 14 -4.12 -7.23 29.43
CA ILE A 14 -3.98 -7.91 28.14
C ILE A 14 -3.69 -6.85 27.08
N THR A 15 -2.70 -7.08 26.21
CA THR A 15 -2.19 -6.09 25.26
C THR A 15 -2.16 -6.66 23.84
N ALA A 16 -2.61 -5.89 22.86
CA ALA A 16 -2.34 -6.14 21.45
C ALA A 16 -0.85 -5.85 21.14
N GLY A 17 -0.32 -6.42 20.05
CA GLY A 17 0.98 -5.97 19.54
C GLY A 17 0.91 -4.57 18.92
N ALA A 18 2.06 -3.96 18.66
CA ALA A 18 2.18 -2.62 18.09
C ALA A 18 1.40 -2.50 16.77
N GLY A 19 0.73 -1.36 16.59
CA GLY A 19 -0.19 -1.09 15.48
C GLY A 19 -1.54 -1.84 15.55
N GLY A 20 -1.74 -2.74 16.51
CA GLY A 20 -2.93 -3.57 16.64
C GLY A 20 -3.96 -3.07 17.69
N SER A 21 -5.11 -3.75 17.71
CA SER A 21 -6.14 -3.60 18.74
C SER A 21 -6.64 -4.96 19.21
N LEU A 22 -7.42 -5.00 20.29
CA LEU A 22 -8.10 -6.20 20.78
C LEU A 22 -9.46 -6.44 20.09
N ALA A 23 -9.80 -5.67 19.05
CA ALA A 23 -11.06 -5.81 18.33
C ALA A 23 -11.18 -7.20 17.67
N GLY A 24 -12.33 -7.86 17.84
CA GLY A 24 -12.56 -9.23 17.36
C GLY A 24 -12.09 -10.33 18.33
N HIS A 25 -11.35 -9.98 19.39
CA HIS A 25 -11.00 -10.91 20.46
C HIS A 25 -12.07 -10.91 21.57
N SER A 26 -12.30 -12.09 22.14
CA SER A 26 -13.15 -12.31 23.32
C SER A 26 -12.41 -13.22 24.30
N PHE A 27 -12.21 -12.73 25.52
CA PHE A 27 -11.41 -13.40 26.54
C PHE A 27 -12.28 -13.99 27.66
N ASP A 28 -12.05 -15.27 27.94
CA ASP A 28 -12.50 -15.95 29.15
C ASP A 28 -11.28 -16.22 30.04
N ILE A 29 -11.38 -15.89 31.33
CA ILE A 29 -10.27 -15.93 32.29
C ILE A 29 -10.60 -16.90 33.43
N TYR A 30 -9.77 -17.91 33.65
CA TYR A 30 -9.99 -19.00 34.61
C TYR A 30 -8.89 -19.05 35.66
N GLN A 31 -9.25 -19.06 36.95
CA GLN A 31 -8.27 -19.15 38.04
C GLN A 31 -7.78 -20.58 38.23
N LEU A 32 -6.48 -20.81 37.97
CA LEU A 32 -5.80 -22.08 38.19
C LEU A 32 -5.25 -22.15 39.61
N ALA A 33 -4.64 -21.08 40.11
CA ALA A 33 -4.03 -21.06 41.44
C ALA A 33 -4.29 -19.77 42.20
N THR A 34 -4.33 -19.85 43.52
CA THR A 34 -4.17 -18.71 44.43
C THR A 34 -2.74 -18.65 44.97
N TYR A 35 -2.34 -17.47 45.45
CA TYR A 35 -1.06 -17.23 46.12
C TYR A 35 -1.26 -16.99 47.63
N PRO A 36 -1.33 -18.03 48.48
CA PRO A 36 -1.61 -17.87 49.90
C PRO A 36 -0.42 -17.35 50.72
N ASP A 37 0.82 -17.63 50.29
CA ASP A 37 2.04 -17.16 50.96
C ASP A 37 2.88 -16.34 49.96
N VAL A 38 2.96 -15.03 50.19
CA VAL A 38 3.77 -14.09 49.38
C VAL A 38 4.91 -13.55 50.24
N GLN A 39 6.12 -13.57 49.71
CA GLN A 39 7.30 -12.91 50.30
C GLN A 39 7.79 -11.84 49.32
N LEU A 40 8.05 -10.64 49.84
CA LEU A 40 8.55 -9.50 49.05
C LEU A 40 10.02 -9.22 49.38
N ASP A 41 10.75 -8.66 48.41
CA ASP A 41 12.07 -8.07 48.59
C ASP A 41 12.04 -6.64 48.00
N GLY A 42 11.67 -5.67 48.85
CA GLY A 42 11.44 -4.28 48.43
C GLY A 42 10.28 -4.15 47.44
N ASP A 43 10.61 -3.91 46.17
CA ASP A 43 9.65 -3.75 45.07
C ASP A 43 9.44 -5.01 44.22
N GLU A 44 10.19 -6.08 44.49
CA GLU A 44 10.03 -7.37 43.82
C GLU A 44 9.27 -8.39 44.68
N VAL A 45 8.60 -9.33 44.02
CA VAL A 45 8.14 -10.57 44.65
C VAL A 45 9.32 -11.52 44.74
N LYS A 46 9.67 -11.94 45.94
CA LYS A 46 10.78 -12.86 46.22
C LYS A 46 10.39 -14.31 46.01
N ASN A 47 9.24 -14.69 46.56
CA ASN A 47 8.67 -16.04 46.50
C ASN A 47 7.14 -15.95 46.57
N VAL A 48 6.48 -16.87 45.89
CA VAL A 48 5.05 -17.20 46.12
C VAL A 48 4.90 -18.70 46.34
N SER A 49 3.99 -19.11 47.21
CA SER A 49 3.40 -20.45 47.14
C SER A 49 2.23 -20.44 46.17
N ALA A 50 1.96 -21.56 45.50
CA ALA A 50 0.79 -21.74 44.66
C ALA A 50 -0.10 -22.84 45.21
N LYS A 51 -1.41 -22.62 45.22
CA LYS A 51 -2.40 -23.62 45.64
C LYS A 51 -3.52 -23.69 44.61
N PRO A 52 -3.91 -24.89 44.12
CA PRO A 52 -5.02 -25.01 43.20
C PRO A 52 -6.34 -24.62 43.86
N THR A 53 -7.24 -24.01 43.09
CA THR A 53 -8.67 -23.92 43.46
C THR A 53 -9.33 -25.30 43.35
N GLY A 54 -10.41 -25.55 44.08
CA GLY A 54 -10.96 -26.92 44.24
C GLY A 54 -11.25 -27.69 42.94
N GLU A 55 -11.77 -27.01 41.91
CA GLU A 55 -12.08 -27.64 40.60
C GLU A 55 -10.90 -27.62 39.60
N SER A 56 -9.83 -26.89 39.93
CA SER A 56 -8.64 -26.73 39.09
C SER A 56 -7.58 -27.79 39.34
N ASP A 57 -7.47 -28.39 40.54
CA ASP A 57 -6.40 -29.35 40.86
C ASP A 57 -6.35 -30.53 39.87
N ALA A 58 -7.50 -31.17 39.65
CA ALA A 58 -7.63 -32.24 38.65
C ALA A 58 -7.43 -31.76 37.20
N TRP A 59 -7.77 -30.49 36.90
CA TRP A 59 -7.62 -29.91 35.55
C TRP A 59 -6.16 -29.62 35.22
N ILE A 60 -5.42 -29.03 36.17
CA ILE A 60 -3.98 -28.81 36.09
C ILE A 60 -3.27 -30.17 36.03
N LYS A 61 -3.69 -31.16 36.83
CA LYS A 61 -3.11 -32.51 36.75
C LYS A 61 -3.28 -33.14 35.36
N THR A 62 -4.47 -33.10 34.77
CA THR A 62 -4.67 -33.59 33.39
C THR A 62 -3.75 -32.90 32.38
N ALA A 63 -3.53 -31.60 32.52
CA ALA A 63 -2.65 -30.84 31.63
C ALA A 63 -1.15 -31.15 31.84
N LEU A 64 -0.71 -31.33 33.08
CA LEU A 64 0.65 -31.78 33.43
C LEU A 64 0.90 -33.20 32.91
N ASP A 65 -0.02 -34.13 33.14
CA ASP A 65 0.06 -35.52 32.66
C ASP A 65 0.13 -35.57 31.12
N ALA A 66 -0.67 -34.75 30.42
CA ALA A 66 -0.65 -34.62 28.95
C ALA A 66 0.68 -34.06 28.41
N ALA A 67 1.39 -33.25 29.20
CA ALA A 67 2.72 -32.76 28.87
C ALA A 67 3.86 -33.68 29.32
N GLY A 68 3.56 -34.80 30.02
CA GLY A 68 4.55 -35.70 30.60
C GLY A 68 5.23 -35.17 31.87
N VAL A 69 4.69 -34.12 32.49
CA VAL A 69 5.24 -33.49 33.70
C VAL A 69 4.67 -34.17 34.94
N SER A 70 5.55 -34.82 35.72
CA SER A 70 5.18 -35.39 37.01
C SER A 70 5.19 -34.33 38.12
N VAL A 71 4.32 -34.49 39.13
CA VAL A 71 4.31 -33.67 40.35
C VAL A 71 5.21 -34.34 41.40
N ASP A 72 6.19 -33.62 41.94
CA ASP A 72 7.02 -34.14 43.04
C ASP A 72 6.32 -34.00 44.41
N SER A 73 5.37 -34.91 44.65
CA SER A 73 4.71 -35.03 45.95
C SER A 73 5.68 -35.38 47.10
N SER A 74 6.90 -35.85 46.82
CA SER A 74 7.90 -36.18 47.84
C SER A 74 8.65 -34.94 48.36
N ALA A 75 8.82 -33.93 47.51
CA ALA A 75 9.23 -32.58 47.90
C ALA A 75 8.08 -31.73 48.47
N GLY A 76 6.89 -32.30 48.62
CA GLY A 76 5.70 -31.62 49.15
C GLY A 76 4.98 -30.74 48.12
N GLU A 77 5.25 -30.94 46.82
CA GLU A 77 4.65 -30.13 45.76
C GLU A 77 3.20 -30.52 45.47
N ASN A 78 2.45 -29.54 44.95
CA ASN A 78 1.10 -29.73 44.44
C ASN A 78 1.06 -29.37 42.94
N THR A 79 -0.05 -29.67 42.28
CA THR A 79 -0.25 -29.43 40.84
C THR A 79 0.01 -27.98 40.42
N ALA A 80 -0.48 -27.01 41.19
CA ALA A 80 -0.29 -25.58 40.91
C ALA A 80 1.16 -25.12 41.11
N SER A 81 1.87 -25.64 42.12
CA SER A 81 3.31 -25.39 42.29
C SER A 81 4.13 -25.98 41.14
N GLN A 82 3.82 -27.22 40.74
CA GLN A 82 4.49 -27.87 39.61
C GLN A 82 4.25 -27.13 38.29
N LEU A 83 3.04 -26.59 38.09
CA LEU A 83 2.68 -25.72 36.98
C LEU A 83 3.49 -24.42 36.96
N LEU A 84 3.61 -23.72 38.09
CA LEU A 84 4.35 -22.46 38.17
C LEU A 84 5.85 -22.62 37.91
N ARG A 85 6.41 -23.81 38.15
CA ARG A 85 7.83 -24.12 37.87
C ARG A 85 8.14 -24.36 36.39
N GLN A 86 7.14 -24.45 35.52
CA GLN A 86 7.39 -24.73 34.10
C GLN A 86 8.04 -23.53 33.43
N THR A 87 9.20 -23.75 32.79
CA THR A 87 9.91 -22.72 32.03
C THR A 87 9.00 -22.15 30.95
N THR A 88 8.72 -20.85 30.99
CA THR A 88 7.92 -20.16 29.98
C THR A 88 8.51 -20.36 28.59
N GLY A 89 7.69 -20.81 27.62
CA GLY A 89 8.14 -21.07 26.26
C GLY A 89 8.72 -22.47 26.03
N SER A 90 8.82 -23.32 27.05
CA SER A 90 9.10 -24.76 26.90
C SER A 90 7.98 -25.49 26.13
N VAL A 91 8.30 -26.63 25.52
CA VAL A 91 7.33 -27.53 24.87
C VAL A 91 6.25 -27.94 25.87
N GLU A 92 6.66 -28.25 27.10
CA GLU A 92 5.83 -28.64 28.23
C GLU A 92 4.83 -27.52 28.57
N SER A 93 5.30 -26.28 28.71
CA SER A 93 4.42 -25.12 29.01
C SER A 93 3.37 -24.88 27.92
N ARG A 94 3.71 -25.10 26.65
CA ARG A 94 2.75 -24.99 25.52
C ARG A 94 1.72 -26.11 25.54
N LYS A 95 2.15 -27.38 25.71
CA LYS A 95 1.26 -28.54 25.88
C LYS A 95 0.29 -28.37 27.03
N ILE A 96 0.76 -27.85 28.16
CA ILE A 96 -0.09 -27.56 29.33
C ILE A 96 -1.13 -26.50 28.99
N ALA A 97 -0.73 -25.36 28.40
CA ALA A 97 -1.65 -24.30 28.01
C ALA A 97 -2.72 -24.78 27.02
N ALA A 98 -2.29 -25.55 26.00
CA ALA A 98 -3.15 -26.19 25.02
C ALA A 98 -4.16 -27.17 25.67
N SER A 99 -3.67 -28.10 26.49
CA SER A 99 -4.50 -29.09 27.18
C SER A 99 -5.48 -28.45 28.17
N LEU A 100 -5.07 -27.38 28.86
CA LEU A 100 -5.96 -26.60 29.72
C LEU A 100 -7.12 -26.02 28.90
N GLN A 101 -6.86 -25.35 27.76
CA GLN A 101 -7.91 -24.80 26.91
C GLN A 101 -8.84 -25.88 26.33
N ASP A 102 -8.30 -26.98 25.79
CA ASP A 102 -9.11 -28.10 25.28
C ASP A 102 -10.06 -28.67 26.34
N ASN A 103 -9.66 -28.64 27.62
CA ASN A 103 -10.42 -29.13 28.76
C ASN A 103 -11.12 -28.02 29.57
N ALA A 104 -11.25 -26.81 29.02
CA ALA A 104 -11.93 -25.69 29.68
C ALA A 104 -13.47 -25.81 29.68
N SER A 105 -14.04 -26.73 28.89
CA SER A 105 -15.48 -26.98 28.85
C SER A 105 -16.01 -27.42 30.23
N GLY A 106 -17.07 -26.77 30.70
CA GLY A 106 -17.63 -26.99 32.04
C GLY A 106 -16.85 -26.37 33.20
N LYS A 107 -15.73 -25.66 32.94
CA LYS A 107 -15.02 -24.88 33.97
C LYS A 107 -15.64 -23.50 34.14
N THR A 108 -15.59 -22.97 35.37
CA THR A 108 -16.11 -21.64 35.68
C THR A 108 -15.03 -20.58 35.49
N ALA A 109 -15.22 -19.68 34.52
CA ALA A 109 -14.37 -18.50 34.35
C ALA A 109 -14.69 -17.43 35.42
N VAL A 110 -13.66 -16.79 35.98
CA VAL A 110 -13.83 -15.66 36.94
C VAL A 110 -14.25 -14.36 36.23
N LYS A 111 -13.94 -14.25 34.93
CA LYS A 111 -14.45 -13.23 34.00
C LYS A 111 -14.68 -13.91 32.66
N LYS A 112 -15.76 -13.52 31.97
CA LYS A 112 -16.22 -14.17 30.74
C LYS A 112 -16.63 -13.15 29.69
N ASN A 113 -16.42 -13.48 28.42
CA ASN A 113 -16.78 -12.68 27.24
C ASN A 113 -16.24 -11.24 27.31
N LEU A 114 -15.02 -11.06 27.84
CA LEU A 114 -14.41 -9.74 27.90
C LEU A 114 -13.96 -9.33 26.50
N THR A 115 -14.36 -8.15 26.05
CA THR A 115 -13.97 -7.57 24.76
C THR A 115 -13.44 -6.16 24.95
N SER A 116 -12.61 -5.69 24.02
CA SER A 116 -12.13 -4.30 23.97
C SER A 116 -11.91 -3.90 22.53
N GLY A 117 -12.21 -2.64 22.18
CA GLY A 117 -11.80 -2.03 20.90
C GLY A 117 -10.42 -1.38 20.95
N GLU A 118 -9.87 -1.22 22.16
CA GLU A 118 -8.58 -0.56 22.40
C GLU A 118 -7.40 -1.53 22.19
N SER A 119 -6.18 -1.01 22.21
CA SER A 119 -4.95 -1.84 22.21
C SER A 119 -4.69 -2.56 23.53
N THR A 120 -5.40 -2.21 24.62
CA THR A 120 -5.27 -2.85 25.93
C THR A 120 -6.61 -3.12 26.61
N LEU A 121 -6.58 -4.05 27.56
CA LEU A 121 -7.68 -4.36 28.47
C LEU A 121 -7.11 -4.69 29.84
N THR A 122 -7.34 -3.82 30.83
CA THR A 122 -6.95 -4.07 32.23
C THR A 122 -8.13 -4.59 33.03
N VAL A 123 -7.90 -5.67 33.78
CA VAL A 123 -8.90 -6.39 34.56
C VAL A 123 -8.40 -6.58 35.98
N SER A 124 -9.23 -6.25 36.97
CA SER A 124 -8.99 -6.59 38.37
C SER A 124 -9.57 -7.98 38.69
N LEU A 125 -8.75 -8.80 39.33
CA LEU A 125 -8.94 -10.21 39.63
C LEU A 125 -8.37 -10.51 41.04
N PRO A 126 -8.81 -11.56 41.74
CA PRO A 126 -8.07 -12.06 42.90
C PRO A 126 -6.61 -12.40 42.54
N GLU A 127 -5.68 -12.26 43.48
CA GLU A 127 -4.28 -12.62 43.22
C GLU A 127 -4.11 -14.13 42.92
N GLY A 128 -3.44 -14.45 41.81
CA GLY A 128 -3.27 -15.83 41.40
C GLY A 128 -2.67 -16.04 40.00
N PHE A 129 -2.70 -17.32 39.59
CA PHE A 129 -2.29 -17.78 38.27
C PHE A 129 -3.50 -18.17 37.43
N TYR A 130 -3.48 -17.80 36.16
CA TYR A 130 -4.65 -17.80 35.30
C TYR A 130 -4.38 -18.44 33.94
N LEU A 131 -5.40 -19.15 33.42
CA LEU A 131 -5.56 -19.40 32.00
C LEU A 131 -6.42 -18.26 31.41
N ILE A 132 -5.96 -17.66 30.32
CA ILE A 132 -6.81 -16.89 29.41
C ILE A 132 -7.03 -17.75 28.17
N THR A 133 -8.28 -17.92 27.75
CA THR A 133 -8.63 -18.42 26.42
C THR A 133 -9.13 -17.28 25.56
N ASP A 134 -8.66 -17.20 24.31
CA ASP A 134 -8.95 -16.14 23.35
C ASP A 134 -9.65 -16.73 22.12
N SER A 135 -10.78 -16.15 21.72
CA SER A 135 -11.53 -16.57 20.52
C SER A 135 -10.71 -16.51 19.23
N ALA A 136 -9.82 -15.52 19.09
CA ALA A 136 -8.99 -15.26 17.90
C ALA A 136 -7.49 -15.52 18.12
N GLY A 137 -7.12 -15.97 19.33
CA GLY A 137 -5.74 -16.22 19.74
C GLY A 137 -5.54 -17.59 20.40
N LEU A 138 -4.40 -17.76 21.07
CA LEU A 138 -4.01 -18.98 21.76
C LEU A 138 -4.06 -18.86 23.28
N PRO A 139 -4.08 -19.99 24.00
CA PRO A 139 -4.06 -19.95 25.45
C PRO A 139 -2.82 -19.26 26.01
N ILE A 140 -3.07 -18.43 27.01
CA ILE A 140 -2.07 -17.68 27.76
C ILE A 140 -2.13 -18.15 29.21
N LEU A 141 -0.97 -18.46 29.77
CA LEU A 141 -0.79 -18.69 31.21
C LEU A 141 -0.10 -17.46 31.78
N VAL A 142 -0.68 -16.85 32.81
CA VAL A 142 -0.22 -15.55 33.33
C VAL A 142 -0.55 -15.38 34.81
N SER A 143 0.33 -14.68 35.53
CA SER A 143 0.09 -14.17 36.89
C SER A 143 -0.56 -12.79 36.84
N THR A 144 -1.47 -12.51 37.78
CA THR A 144 -1.79 -11.11 38.13
C THR A 144 -0.54 -10.40 38.69
N THR A 145 -0.61 -9.08 38.91
CA THR A 145 0.26 -8.44 39.92
C THR A 145 0.07 -9.14 41.27
N VAL A 146 1.10 -9.14 42.11
CA VAL A 146 1.06 -9.81 43.44
C VAL A 146 1.50 -8.82 44.50
N SER A 147 0.66 -8.58 45.52
CA SER A 147 0.80 -7.50 46.50
C SER A 147 1.11 -6.13 45.87
N GLY A 148 0.48 -5.85 44.73
CA GLY A 148 0.70 -4.65 43.92
C GLY A 148 2.04 -4.57 43.17
N LYS A 149 2.89 -5.61 43.22
CA LYS A 149 4.18 -5.67 42.52
C LYS A 149 4.05 -6.28 41.12
N THR A 150 4.96 -5.87 40.23
CA THR A 150 4.96 -6.21 38.79
C THR A 150 6.18 -7.03 38.35
N SER A 151 7.05 -7.48 39.26
CA SER A 151 8.19 -8.34 38.93
C SER A 151 8.41 -9.48 39.94
N MET A 152 8.95 -10.58 39.44
CA MET A 152 9.43 -11.72 40.22
C MET A 152 10.63 -12.38 39.51
N GLY A 153 11.83 -12.29 40.08
CA GLY A 153 13.01 -12.99 39.55
C GLY A 153 13.35 -12.66 38.09
N GLY A 154 13.10 -11.43 37.65
CA GLY A 154 13.27 -10.98 36.26
C GLY A 154 12.07 -11.23 35.33
N ALA A 155 11.04 -11.95 35.76
CA ALA A 155 9.78 -12.08 35.02
C ALA A 155 8.79 -10.95 35.37
N THR A 156 8.10 -10.41 34.38
CA THR A 156 7.05 -9.39 34.57
C THR A 156 5.72 -10.05 34.96
N LEU A 157 5.04 -9.48 35.97
CA LEU A 157 3.74 -9.92 36.47
C LEU A 157 2.61 -8.97 36.06
N GLY A 158 1.38 -9.47 35.96
CA GLY A 158 0.19 -8.65 35.73
C GLY A 158 0.04 -8.09 34.32
N THR A 159 0.81 -8.58 33.35
CA THR A 159 0.70 -8.18 31.94
C THR A 159 0.94 -9.35 31.00
N THR A 160 0.33 -9.29 29.82
CA THR A 160 0.58 -10.24 28.72
C THR A 160 0.24 -9.64 27.37
N TYR A 161 0.83 -10.20 26.32
CA TYR A 161 0.43 -9.96 24.94
C TYR A 161 -0.50 -11.07 24.44
N ILE A 162 -1.43 -10.72 23.55
CA ILE A 162 -2.20 -11.71 22.80
C ILE A 162 -1.29 -12.59 21.93
N LYS A 163 -1.73 -13.83 21.71
CA LYS A 163 -1.06 -14.79 20.83
C LYS A 163 -1.96 -15.06 19.62
N SER A 164 -2.08 -14.07 18.74
CA SER A 164 -2.99 -14.11 17.59
C SER A 164 -2.67 -15.30 16.67
N ARG A 165 -3.71 -16.00 16.20
CA ARG A 165 -3.54 -17.17 15.31
C ARG A 165 -3.12 -16.77 13.89
N VAL A 166 -3.45 -15.55 13.48
CA VAL A 166 -3.20 -15.00 12.16
C VAL A 166 -2.47 -13.67 12.30
N ALA A 167 -1.42 -13.46 11.51
CA ALA A 167 -0.83 -12.14 11.30
C ALA A 167 -1.50 -11.54 10.07
N GLN A 168 -2.37 -10.53 10.25
CA GLN A 168 -3.06 -9.89 9.13
C GLN A 168 -2.12 -8.86 8.47
N PRO A 169 -1.89 -8.95 7.14
CA PRO A 169 -1.22 -7.90 6.39
C PRO A 169 -2.15 -6.69 6.17
N ASP A 170 -1.55 -5.50 6.13
CA ASP A 170 -2.07 -4.27 5.52
C ASP A 170 -1.14 -3.93 4.36
N LYS A 171 -1.63 -4.13 3.14
CA LYS A 171 -0.86 -4.07 1.91
C LYS A 171 -1.25 -2.85 1.11
N GLN A 172 -0.26 -2.05 0.69
CA GLN A 172 -0.52 -0.78 0.02
C GLN A 172 0.45 -0.56 -1.16
N VAL A 173 -0.07 0.05 -2.23
CA VAL A 173 0.71 0.56 -3.35
C VAL A 173 0.98 2.05 -3.16
N LYS A 174 2.15 2.52 -3.59
CA LYS A 174 2.53 3.94 -3.53
C LYS A 174 2.05 4.66 -4.79
N SER A 175 1.14 5.61 -4.64
CA SER A 175 0.67 6.46 -5.75
C SER A 175 1.76 7.41 -6.24
N ILE A 176 1.55 8.00 -7.41
CA ILE A 176 2.52 8.86 -8.10
C ILE A 176 2.91 10.13 -7.31
N ASP A 177 2.06 10.55 -6.37
CA ASP A 177 2.30 11.66 -5.43
C ASP A 177 3.12 11.25 -4.18
N GLY A 178 3.43 9.96 -4.01
CA GLY A 178 4.16 9.40 -2.88
C GLY A 178 3.30 8.89 -1.73
N THR A 179 1.97 9.02 -1.81
CA THR A 179 1.01 8.52 -0.80
C THR A 179 0.87 7.00 -0.87
N TRP A 180 0.51 6.34 0.22
CA TRP A 180 0.20 4.90 0.25
C TRP A 180 -1.33 4.68 0.16
N LYS A 181 -1.77 3.76 -0.69
CA LYS A 181 -3.19 3.51 -0.99
C LYS A 181 -3.47 2.02 -1.26
N GLU A 182 -4.73 1.61 -1.09
CA GLU A 182 -5.26 0.28 -1.47
C GLU A 182 -5.36 0.10 -3.00
N SER A 183 -5.43 1.22 -3.72
CA SER A 183 -5.44 1.26 -5.18
C SER A 183 -4.75 2.54 -5.67
N ALA A 184 -3.90 2.41 -6.69
CA ALA A 184 -3.27 3.54 -7.36
C ALA A 184 -2.99 3.18 -8.82
N ALA A 185 -3.26 4.10 -9.75
CA ALA A 185 -3.11 3.84 -11.18
C ALA A 185 -1.66 4.00 -11.64
N ALA A 186 -1.22 3.11 -12.51
CA ALA A 186 0.16 3.12 -13.03
C ALA A 186 0.18 2.62 -14.47
N THR A 187 1.04 3.23 -15.29
CA THR A 187 1.11 2.96 -16.72
C THR A 187 1.70 1.57 -16.97
N ASN A 188 1.22 0.83 -17.99
CA ASN A 188 1.90 -0.41 -18.37
C ASN A 188 3.37 -0.13 -18.74
N GLY A 189 4.27 -0.86 -18.11
CA GLY A 189 5.72 -0.68 -18.20
C GLY A 189 6.35 0.14 -17.07
N GLU A 190 5.54 0.80 -16.24
CA GLU A 190 5.95 1.56 -15.07
C GLU A 190 6.32 0.65 -13.88
N THR A 191 7.22 1.12 -13.01
CA THR A 191 7.55 0.44 -11.75
C THR A 191 6.94 1.19 -10.57
N ARG A 192 6.18 0.48 -9.72
CA ARG A 192 5.57 0.99 -8.49
C ARG A 192 6.23 0.38 -7.26
N GLU A 193 6.20 1.11 -6.16
CA GLU A 193 6.63 0.67 -4.83
C GLU A 193 5.40 0.16 -4.07
N PHE A 194 5.57 -0.94 -3.35
CA PHE A 194 4.54 -1.60 -2.54
C PHE A 194 5.06 -1.78 -1.12
N ARG A 195 4.14 -1.84 -0.16
CA ARG A 195 4.43 -2.22 1.23
C ARG A 195 3.44 -3.24 1.75
N ILE A 196 3.90 -4.04 2.71
CA ILE A 196 3.09 -4.91 3.56
C ILE A 196 3.45 -4.57 5.00
N ARG A 197 2.47 -4.18 5.81
CA ARG A 197 2.62 -4.00 7.26
C ARG A 197 1.94 -5.15 7.98
N LEU A 198 2.59 -5.71 8.99
CA LEU A 198 1.99 -6.75 9.84
C LEU A 198 2.62 -6.69 11.24
N THR A 199 1.83 -7.04 12.25
CA THR A 199 2.32 -7.21 13.62
C THR A 199 2.92 -8.61 13.75
N LEU A 200 4.19 -8.70 14.16
CA LEU A 200 4.89 -9.96 14.35
C LEU A 200 4.24 -10.77 15.48
N PRO A 201 4.07 -12.09 15.30
CA PRO A 201 3.43 -12.94 16.30
C PRO A 201 4.28 -13.06 17.58
N ASN A 202 3.66 -13.59 18.63
CA ASN A 202 4.32 -13.79 19.93
C ASN A 202 5.27 -15.01 19.88
N SER A 203 6.49 -14.88 20.42
CA SER A 203 7.51 -15.94 20.35
C SER A 203 7.17 -17.17 21.21
N LEU A 204 6.19 -17.08 22.12
CA LEU A 204 5.66 -18.24 22.83
C LEU A 204 4.70 -19.09 21.99
N SER A 205 4.46 -18.72 20.73
CA SER A 205 3.52 -19.38 19.81
C SER A 205 4.05 -19.60 18.40
N ALA A 206 4.89 -18.71 17.88
CA ALA A 206 5.39 -18.73 16.52
C ALA A 206 6.91 -18.79 16.46
N ASP A 207 7.43 -19.46 15.43
CA ASP A 207 8.85 -19.60 15.13
C ASP A 207 9.25 -18.62 14.01
N THR A 208 8.51 -18.63 12.90
CA THR A 208 8.78 -17.79 11.72
C THR A 208 7.48 -17.29 11.09
N ILE A 209 7.57 -16.32 10.17
CA ILE A 209 6.48 -15.99 9.23
C ILE A 209 6.92 -16.29 7.80
N THR A 210 5.97 -16.72 6.96
CA THR A 210 6.14 -16.82 5.50
C THR A 210 5.24 -15.80 4.82
N ILE A 211 5.81 -14.98 3.94
CA ILE A 211 5.09 -14.06 3.07
C ILE A 211 5.13 -14.64 1.66
N ASP A 212 3.97 -14.95 1.09
CA ASP A 212 3.79 -15.30 -0.33
C ASP A 212 3.00 -14.19 -1.01
N ASP A 213 3.66 -13.46 -1.90
CA ASP A 213 3.17 -12.26 -2.55
C ASP A 213 2.82 -12.58 -4.00
N GLY A 214 1.55 -12.84 -4.28
CA GLY A 214 1.06 -13.23 -5.59
C GLY A 214 0.68 -12.03 -6.47
N MET A 215 1.15 -12.01 -7.73
CA MET A 215 0.91 -10.92 -8.68
C MET A 215 0.21 -11.38 -9.97
N GLU A 216 -0.68 -10.54 -10.49
CA GLU A 216 -1.31 -10.66 -11.80
C GLU A 216 -1.22 -9.31 -12.53
N GLY A 217 -0.99 -9.31 -13.85
CA GLY A 217 -0.78 -8.08 -14.64
C GLY A 217 0.50 -7.30 -14.30
N MET A 218 1.32 -7.78 -13.36
CA MET A 218 2.59 -7.18 -12.95
C MET A 218 3.63 -8.23 -12.57
N GLN A 219 4.88 -7.82 -12.39
CA GLN A 219 6.02 -8.69 -12.04
C GLN A 219 6.91 -8.07 -10.96
N TYR A 220 7.31 -8.85 -9.97
CA TYR A 220 8.27 -8.45 -8.93
C TYR A 220 9.62 -8.02 -9.53
N VAL A 221 10.20 -6.94 -8.99
CA VAL A 221 11.54 -6.47 -9.34
C VAL A 221 12.55 -7.09 -8.40
N ASP A 222 13.41 -7.97 -8.93
CA ASP A 222 14.44 -8.64 -8.15
C ASP A 222 15.39 -7.66 -7.43
N GLY A 223 15.85 -8.05 -6.25
CA GLY A 223 16.67 -7.22 -5.36
C GLY A 223 15.98 -5.98 -4.78
N SER A 224 14.66 -5.82 -4.93
CA SER A 224 13.92 -4.65 -4.41
C SER A 224 13.36 -4.81 -2.99
N PHE A 225 13.37 -6.03 -2.45
CA PHE A 225 12.87 -6.35 -1.11
C PHE A 225 13.72 -5.69 0.00
N ALA A 226 13.05 -5.04 0.95
CA ALA A 226 13.61 -4.56 2.20
C ALA A 226 12.59 -4.74 3.34
N ALA A 227 13.05 -4.88 4.58
CA ALA A 227 12.20 -5.00 5.76
C ALA A 227 12.71 -4.15 6.93
N THR A 228 11.80 -3.48 7.64
CA THR A 228 12.14 -2.59 8.76
C THR A 228 11.06 -2.64 9.82
N ILE A 229 11.43 -2.63 11.10
CA ILE A 229 10.48 -2.52 12.20
C ILE A 229 9.89 -1.10 12.21
N SER A 230 8.58 -0.96 11.98
CA SER A 230 7.88 0.32 11.83
C SER A 230 7.29 0.86 13.14
N GLU A 231 6.92 -0.01 14.07
CA GLU A 231 6.34 0.35 15.37
C GLU A 231 6.73 -0.66 16.45
N GLY A 232 6.88 -0.20 17.70
CA GLY A 232 7.46 -0.97 18.82
C GLY A 232 8.84 -0.46 19.22
N ASP A 233 9.44 -1.10 20.24
CA ASP A 233 10.70 -0.65 20.85
C ASP A 233 11.90 -0.70 19.88
N GLY A 234 11.87 -1.60 18.89
CA GLY A 234 12.87 -1.77 17.85
C GLY A 234 12.67 -0.88 16.62
N LYS A 235 11.77 0.11 16.67
CA LYS A 235 11.42 0.96 15.52
C LYS A 235 12.64 1.58 14.84
N GLY A 236 12.73 1.37 13.52
CA GLY A 236 13.83 1.81 12.67
C GLY A 236 14.94 0.78 12.48
N ALA A 237 14.87 -0.39 13.13
CA ALA A 237 15.77 -1.50 12.85
C ALA A 237 15.52 -2.08 11.44
N ASP A 238 16.57 -2.12 10.62
CA ASP A 238 16.61 -2.90 9.38
C ASP A 238 16.69 -4.40 9.75
N VAL A 239 15.72 -5.16 9.26
CA VAL A 239 15.59 -6.60 9.51
C VAL A 239 15.56 -7.38 8.19
N THR A 240 16.01 -6.77 7.08
CA THR A 240 16.01 -7.38 5.75
C THR A 240 16.79 -8.70 5.70
N SER A 241 17.90 -8.80 6.44
CA SER A 241 18.71 -10.03 6.54
C SER A 241 18.09 -11.12 7.42
N MET A 242 17.00 -10.83 8.14
CA MET A 242 16.22 -11.81 8.90
C MET A 242 15.12 -12.45 8.04
N PHE A 243 15.17 -12.27 6.71
CA PHE A 243 14.36 -12.97 5.74
C PHE A 243 15.24 -13.76 4.77
N SER A 244 14.75 -14.90 4.30
CA SER A 244 15.36 -15.61 3.18
C SER A 244 15.40 -14.74 1.92
N ALA A 245 16.36 -14.97 1.03
CA ALA A 245 16.36 -14.34 -0.28
C ALA A 245 15.03 -14.65 -1.00
N PRO A 246 14.27 -13.65 -1.50
CA PRO A 246 12.96 -13.89 -2.10
C PRO A 246 13.03 -14.85 -3.29
N GLY A 247 12.31 -15.97 -3.20
CA GLY A 247 12.06 -16.88 -4.31
C GLY A 247 10.80 -16.48 -5.09
N SER A 248 10.41 -17.27 -6.10
CA SER A 248 9.13 -17.06 -6.80
C SER A 248 7.93 -17.28 -5.87
N SER A 249 6.86 -16.50 -6.05
CA SER A 249 5.56 -16.78 -5.43
C SER A 249 4.97 -18.11 -5.90
N ASP A 250 4.02 -18.68 -5.16
CA ASP A 250 3.31 -19.88 -5.62
C ASP A 250 2.47 -19.62 -6.90
N SER A 251 2.15 -18.35 -7.19
CA SER A 251 1.56 -17.87 -8.45
C SER A 251 2.59 -17.52 -9.55
N GLY A 252 3.89 -17.53 -9.25
CA GLY A 252 4.99 -17.44 -10.21
C GLY A 252 5.40 -16.05 -10.73
N LYS A 253 4.72 -14.96 -10.35
CA LYS A 253 5.02 -13.59 -10.83
C LYS A 253 5.44 -12.59 -9.75
N GLY A 254 5.07 -12.84 -8.50
CA GLY A 254 5.57 -12.09 -7.36
C GLY A 254 6.68 -12.85 -6.65
N PHE A 255 6.74 -12.77 -5.33
CA PHE A 255 7.82 -13.37 -4.54
C PHE A 255 7.33 -14.17 -3.33
N LYS A 256 8.17 -15.05 -2.81
CA LYS A 256 7.94 -15.78 -1.55
C LYS A 256 9.19 -15.75 -0.68
N THR A 257 9.02 -15.49 0.62
CA THR A 257 10.12 -15.48 1.59
C THR A 257 9.64 -15.90 2.98
N THR A 258 10.50 -16.55 3.75
CA THR A 258 10.29 -16.91 5.16
C THR A 258 11.30 -16.18 6.03
N SER A 259 10.89 -15.74 7.21
CA SER A 259 11.80 -15.12 8.20
C SER A 259 12.74 -16.16 8.84
N THR A 260 13.80 -15.70 9.49
CA THR A 260 14.48 -16.49 10.54
C THR A 260 13.73 -16.37 11.86
N GLY A 261 14.04 -17.25 12.82
CA GLY A 261 13.50 -17.18 14.18
C GLY A 261 13.90 -15.89 14.92
N ASP A 262 15.10 -15.38 14.63
CA ASP A 262 15.66 -14.15 15.22
C ASP A 262 14.74 -12.94 15.06
N LEU A 263 13.93 -12.89 13.98
CA LEU A 263 12.96 -11.81 13.76
C LEU A 263 11.88 -11.79 14.85
N ILE A 264 11.34 -12.95 15.20
CA ILE A 264 10.28 -13.06 16.22
C ILE A 264 10.91 -13.03 17.62
N ASP A 265 12.06 -13.67 17.84
CA ASP A 265 12.75 -13.60 19.13
C ASP A 265 13.19 -12.16 19.49
N GLY A 266 13.67 -11.39 18.51
CA GLY A 266 14.07 -9.99 18.70
C GLY A 266 12.92 -8.98 18.69
N TYR A 267 11.85 -9.23 17.92
CA TYR A 267 10.82 -8.21 17.62
C TYR A 267 9.37 -8.71 17.71
N GLN A 268 9.09 -9.81 18.41
CA GLN A 268 7.72 -10.28 18.67
C GLN A 268 6.78 -9.16 19.18
N ASN A 269 5.52 -9.21 18.75
CA ASN A 269 4.48 -8.23 19.07
C ASN A 269 4.78 -6.80 18.58
N GLN A 270 5.83 -6.58 17.78
CA GLN A 270 6.14 -5.30 17.12
C GLN A 270 5.66 -5.31 15.66
N GLN A 271 5.52 -4.15 15.02
CA GLN A 271 5.10 -4.09 13.62
C GLN A 271 6.31 -4.08 12.69
N VAL A 272 6.33 -4.98 11.71
CA VAL A 272 7.28 -4.94 10.60
C VAL A 272 6.60 -4.37 9.36
N THR A 273 7.33 -3.54 8.62
CA THR A 273 6.99 -3.13 7.26
C THR A 273 7.99 -3.75 6.29
N VAL A 274 7.48 -4.53 5.35
CA VAL A 274 8.20 -4.99 4.16
C VAL A 274 7.91 -3.99 3.03
N THR A 275 8.92 -3.58 2.27
CA THR A 275 8.78 -2.80 1.04
C THR A 275 9.45 -3.50 -0.13
N TYR A 276 8.90 -3.31 -1.33
CA TYR A 276 9.43 -3.86 -2.56
C TYR A 276 8.90 -3.11 -3.77
N LYS A 277 9.32 -3.51 -4.98
CA LYS A 277 8.85 -2.93 -6.24
C LYS A 277 8.29 -4.01 -7.17
N ALA A 278 7.29 -3.64 -7.95
CA ALA A 278 6.80 -4.43 -9.08
C ALA A 278 6.68 -3.55 -10.33
N ARG A 279 6.96 -4.13 -11.50
CA ARG A 279 6.73 -3.51 -12.80
C ARG A 279 5.37 -3.96 -13.31
N ILE A 280 4.52 -3.01 -13.69
CA ILE A 280 3.23 -3.30 -14.31
C ILE A 280 3.49 -3.73 -15.75
N THR A 281 2.90 -4.86 -16.17
CA THR A 281 3.23 -5.49 -17.46
C THR A 281 2.03 -5.71 -18.35
N ASP A 282 0.85 -5.94 -17.79
CA ASP A 282 -0.36 -6.34 -18.51
C ASP A 282 -1.62 -5.98 -17.71
N ALA A 283 -1.79 -4.69 -17.42
CA ALA A 283 -3.05 -4.13 -16.95
C ALA A 283 -3.82 -3.50 -18.13
N ASP A 284 -5.14 -3.59 -18.10
CA ASP A 284 -6.04 -2.90 -19.02
C ASP A 284 -7.22 -2.25 -18.27
N LYS A 285 -8.07 -1.51 -18.98
CA LYS A 285 -9.20 -0.78 -18.39
C LYS A 285 -10.28 -1.69 -17.77
N ALA A 286 -10.44 -2.91 -18.27
CA ALA A 286 -11.35 -3.91 -17.73
C ALA A 286 -10.70 -4.77 -16.64
N ASN A 287 -9.39 -5.05 -16.77
CA ASN A 287 -8.61 -5.90 -15.87
C ASN A 287 -7.46 -5.09 -15.25
N ALA A 288 -7.69 -4.55 -14.05
CA ALA A 288 -6.62 -3.97 -13.24
C ALA A 288 -5.63 -5.05 -12.82
N ALA A 289 -4.33 -4.74 -12.83
CA ALA A 289 -3.33 -5.64 -12.26
C ALA A 289 -3.58 -5.80 -10.75
N SER A 290 -3.39 -7.01 -10.22
CA SER A 290 -3.68 -7.35 -8.82
C SER A 290 -2.42 -7.83 -8.10
N ASN A 291 -2.35 -7.57 -6.79
CA ASN A 291 -1.21 -7.98 -5.99
C ASN A 291 -1.66 -8.34 -4.56
N THR A 292 -1.56 -9.61 -4.21
CA THR A 292 -2.13 -10.24 -3.00
C THR A 292 -1.02 -10.76 -2.10
N ALA A 293 -0.91 -10.27 -0.87
CA ALA A 293 0.02 -10.81 0.13
C ALA A 293 -0.70 -11.84 0.98
N LYS A 294 -0.12 -13.03 1.13
CA LYS A 294 -0.55 -14.07 2.07
C LYS A 294 0.52 -14.27 3.13
N VAL A 295 0.15 -14.14 4.40
CA VAL A 295 1.04 -14.25 5.55
C VAL A 295 0.67 -15.48 6.37
N THR A 296 1.51 -16.49 6.27
CA THR A 296 1.43 -17.70 7.08
C THR A 296 2.29 -17.53 8.32
N VAL A 297 1.70 -17.62 9.51
CA VAL A 297 2.45 -17.82 10.75
C VAL A 297 2.91 -19.27 10.77
N ASN A 298 4.19 -19.53 11.01
CA ASN A 298 4.74 -20.88 11.21
C ASN A 298 4.87 -21.11 12.72
N TRP A 299 4.10 -22.06 13.24
CA TRP A 299 3.85 -22.19 14.67
C TRP A 299 4.87 -23.11 15.34
N LEU A 300 5.19 -22.81 16.59
CA LEU A 300 6.00 -23.72 17.41
C LEU A 300 5.24 -25.03 17.66
N PRO A 301 5.95 -26.18 17.76
CA PRO A 301 5.34 -27.46 18.09
C PRO A 301 4.50 -27.36 19.38
N ASP A 302 3.33 -27.98 19.35
CA ASP A 302 2.36 -28.04 20.46
C ASP A 302 1.83 -26.68 20.95
N ALA A 303 2.00 -25.59 20.18
CA ALA A 303 1.40 -24.29 20.49
C ALA A 303 -0.12 -24.24 20.22
N VAL A 304 -0.59 -25.01 19.24
CA VAL A 304 -2.02 -25.10 18.85
C VAL A 304 -2.73 -26.13 19.74
N PRO A 305 -3.86 -25.80 20.40
CA PRO A 305 -4.71 -26.81 21.01
C PRO A 305 -5.30 -27.73 19.92
N PRO A 306 -5.23 -29.07 20.06
CA PRO A 306 -5.81 -30.05 19.12
C PRO A 306 -7.25 -29.79 18.65
N THR A 307 -8.08 -29.09 19.42
CA THR A 307 -9.45 -28.73 19.01
C THR A 307 -9.55 -27.54 18.05
N ILE A 308 -8.46 -26.81 17.83
CA ILE A 308 -8.39 -25.62 16.97
C ILE A 308 -7.88 -26.02 15.58
N THR A 309 -8.74 -25.91 14.57
CA THR A 309 -8.32 -25.95 13.17
C THR A 309 -7.30 -24.85 12.90
N PRO A 310 -6.16 -25.15 12.23
CA PRO A 310 -5.25 -24.11 11.75
C PRO A 310 -6.03 -23.07 10.91
N PRO A 311 -5.82 -21.76 11.13
CA PRO A 311 -6.51 -20.75 10.35
C PRO A 311 -5.96 -20.70 8.92
N GLU A 312 -6.75 -20.14 8.01
CA GLU A 312 -6.21 -19.66 6.75
C GLU A 312 -5.15 -18.56 6.99
N PRO A 313 -4.16 -18.39 6.09
CA PRO A 313 -3.22 -17.28 6.14
C PRO A 313 -3.92 -15.91 6.20
N GLY A 314 -3.26 -14.91 6.80
CA GLY A 314 -3.72 -13.53 6.69
C GLY A 314 -3.55 -13.07 5.24
N GLU A 315 -4.56 -12.42 4.66
CA GLU A 315 -4.57 -12.08 3.24
C GLU A 315 -5.06 -10.66 3.00
N ASP A 316 -4.34 -9.93 2.16
CA ASP A 316 -4.74 -8.59 1.71
C ASP A 316 -4.28 -8.31 0.28
N THR A 317 -5.06 -7.52 -0.47
CA THR A 317 -4.93 -7.35 -1.93
C THR A 317 -5.09 -5.91 -2.37
N VAL A 318 -4.09 -5.41 -3.10
CA VAL A 318 -4.16 -4.11 -3.78
C VAL A 318 -4.37 -4.26 -5.28
N THR A 319 -4.90 -3.21 -5.90
CA THR A 319 -5.14 -3.14 -7.35
C THR A 319 -4.41 -1.96 -7.99
N VAL A 320 -3.96 -2.17 -9.23
CA VAL A 320 -3.29 -1.16 -10.04
C VAL A 320 -4.02 -1.04 -11.37
N PRO A 321 -5.03 -0.14 -11.46
CA PRO A 321 -5.77 0.08 -12.69
C PRO A 321 -4.97 0.88 -13.72
N THR A 322 -5.41 0.77 -14.98
CA THR A 322 -5.00 1.65 -16.08
C THR A 322 -6.22 2.23 -16.79
N TYR A 323 -6.00 3.30 -17.56
CA TYR A 323 -7.04 4.00 -18.30
C TYR A 323 -6.57 4.31 -19.73
N ASP A 324 -7.52 4.30 -20.66
CA ASP A 324 -7.26 4.60 -22.07
C ASP A 324 -7.73 6.02 -22.40
N VAL A 325 -7.03 6.72 -23.29
CA VAL A 325 -7.47 8.02 -23.82
C VAL A 325 -7.32 8.07 -25.33
N ASP A 326 -8.37 8.49 -26.03
CA ASP A 326 -8.35 8.62 -27.49
C ASP A 326 -8.04 10.06 -27.92
N LEU A 327 -7.38 10.20 -29.06
CA LEU A 327 -7.31 11.42 -29.86
C LEU A 327 -8.15 11.24 -31.12
N LYS A 328 -9.02 12.20 -31.42
CA LYS A 328 -9.81 12.29 -32.66
C LYS A 328 -9.42 13.54 -33.45
N LYS A 329 -8.66 13.36 -34.51
CA LYS A 329 -8.17 14.40 -35.42
C LYS A 329 -9.17 14.67 -36.53
N ILE A 330 -9.55 15.94 -36.67
CA ILE A 330 -10.53 16.39 -37.67
C ILE A 330 -10.07 17.68 -38.36
N SER A 331 -10.63 17.96 -39.54
CA SER A 331 -10.47 19.24 -40.24
C SER A 331 -11.25 20.34 -39.51
N ALA A 332 -10.76 21.58 -39.57
CA ALA A 332 -11.45 22.74 -39.00
C ALA A 332 -12.75 23.09 -39.73
N ALA A 333 -12.94 22.61 -40.97
CA ALA A 333 -14.20 22.67 -41.71
C ALA A 333 -15.27 21.66 -41.22
N SER A 334 -14.93 20.78 -40.27
CA SER A 334 -15.89 19.83 -39.69
C SER A 334 -17.01 20.52 -38.92
N THR A 335 -18.22 19.99 -39.06
CA THR A 335 -19.41 20.38 -38.29
C THR A 335 -19.83 19.26 -37.33
N ASP A 336 -20.77 19.56 -36.43
CA ASP A 336 -21.31 18.58 -35.48
C ASP A 336 -21.97 17.37 -36.17
N THR A 337 -22.48 17.56 -37.39
CA THR A 337 -23.15 16.53 -38.22
C THR A 337 -22.25 15.92 -39.28
N ASN A 338 -21.08 16.50 -39.56
CA ASN A 338 -20.14 16.01 -40.57
C ASN A 338 -18.69 16.24 -40.11
N GLN A 339 -18.13 15.24 -39.42
CA GLN A 339 -16.73 15.24 -39.02
C GLN A 339 -15.84 14.71 -40.14
N ILE A 340 -14.95 15.58 -40.64
CA ILE A 340 -13.97 15.24 -41.67
C ILE A 340 -12.70 14.77 -40.95
N ALA A 341 -12.48 13.45 -40.92
CA ALA A 341 -11.32 12.84 -40.27
C ALA A 341 -10.00 13.23 -40.96
N VAL A 342 -8.93 13.37 -40.16
CA VAL A 342 -7.59 13.74 -40.65
C VAL A 342 -6.60 12.63 -40.33
N SER A 343 -6.21 11.88 -41.37
CA SER A 343 -5.21 10.81 -41.29
C SER A 343 -3.78 11.33 -41.49
N GLY A 344 -2.78 10.61 -40.98
CA GLY A 344 -1.36 10.91 -41.17
C GLY A 344 -0.80 12.03 -40.29
N ALA A 345 -1.57 12.56 -39.32
CA ALA A 345 -1.10 13.58 -38.41
C ALA A 345 -0.31 12.91 -37.28
N LYS A 346 0.92 13.38 -37.04
CA LYS A 346 1.81 12.74 -36.07
C LYS A 346 1.84 13.44 -34.73
N PHE A 347 1.90 12.66 -33.66
CA PHE A 347 1.90 13.12 -32.29
C PHE A 347 2.97 12.42 -31.45
N THR A 348 3.53 13.14 -30.49
CA THR A 348 4.36 12.61 -29.40
C THR A 348 3.65 12.82 -28.06
N ILE A 349 3.87 11.91 -27.11
CA ILE A 349 3.34 11.99 -25.74
C ILE A 349 4.49 12.10 -24.72
N LYS A 350 4.30 12.97 -23.73
CA LYS A 350 5.18 13.13 -22.57
C LYS A 350 4.37 13.03 -21.29
N ASN A 351 4.74 12.14 -20.38
CA ASN A 351 4.28 12.20 -18.99
C ASN A 351 5.03 13.36 -18.30
N GLU A 352 4.34 14.47 -18.06
CA GLU A 352 4.90 15.65 -17.41
C GLU A 352 5.13 15.42 -15.90
N THR A 353 4.32 14.59 -15.24
CA THR A 353 4.49 14.24 -13.82
C THR A 353 5.82 13.55 -13.55
N LEU A 354 6.23 12.62 -14.44
CA LEU A 354 7.52 11.94 -14.41
C LEU A 354 8.64 12.69 -15.16
N GLY A 355 8.29 13.71 -15.95
CA GLY A 355 9.21 14.44 -16.83
C GLY A 355 9.71 13.66 -18.05
N LYS A 356 9.13 12.49 -18.36
CA LYS A 356 9.61 11.53 -19.38
C LYS A 356 8.72 11.49 -20.63
N TRP A 357 9.32 11.26 -21.79
CA TRP A 357 8.63 10.95 -23.03
C TRP A 357 8.30 9.46 -23.09
N LEU A 358 7.21 9.09 -23.78
CA LEU A 358 6.74 7.69 -23.83
C LEU A 358 6.77 7.13 -25.26
N ASN A 359 7.26 5.91 -25.39
CA ASN A 359 7.24 5.12 -26.62
C ASN A 359 6.41 3.85 -26.41
N TRP A 360 5.43 3.60 -27.27
CA TRP A 360 4.53 2.44 -27.19
C TRP A 360 5.10 1.25 -27.94
N ASP A 361 5.10 0.10 -27.28
CA ASP A 361 5.43 -1.20 -27.86
C ASP A 361 4.15 -2.03 -28.07
N GLU A 362 3.76 -2.22 -29.33
CA GLU A 362 2.53 -2.92 -29.73
C GLU A 362 2.54 -4.42 -29.37
N ALA A 363 3.72 -5.04 -29.22
CA ALA A 363 3.85 -6.48 -28.96
C ALA A 363 3.69 -6.82 -27.48
N THR A 364 4.14 -5.92 -26.60
CA THR A 364 4.11 -6.07 -25.14
C THR A 364 3.01 -5.24 -24.47
N ARG A 365 2.32 -4.36 -25.22
CA ARG A 365 1.30 -3.41 -24.72
C ARG A 365 1.80 -2.56 -23.56
N GLN A 366 3.06 -2.12 -23.65
CA GLN A 366 3.76 -1.36 -22.63
C GLN A 366 4.35 -0.06 -23.18
N TRP A 367 4.40 0.93 -22.31
CA TRP A 367 5.14 2.16 -22.52
C TRP A 367 6.58 2.00 -22.01
N SER A 368 7.53 2.53 -22.79
CA SER A 368 8.91 2.73 -22.37
C SER A 368 9.21 4.22 -22.25
N TYR A 369 10.07 4.58 -21.29
CA TYR A 369 10.33 5.96 -20.90
C TYR A 369 11.66 6.45 -21.45
N VAL A 370 11.66 7.59 -22.17
CA VAL A 370 12.87 8.19 -22.75
C VAL A 370 13.03 9.66 -22.34
N ASP A 371 14.28 10.13 -22.25
CA ASP A 371 14.61 11.43 -21.67
C ASP A 371 14.43 12.62 -22.62
N THR A 372 14.48 12.41 -23.93
CA THR A 372 14.50 13.50 -24.92
C THR A 372 13.37 13.38 -25.94
N ALA A 373 12.89 14.53 -26.41
CA ALA A 373 11.87 14.59 -27.46
C ALA A 373 12.33 13.94 -28.78
N ALA A 374 13.64 13.96 -29.06
CA ALA A 374 14.22 13.33 -30.26
C ALA A 374 14.22 11.79 -30.20
N ALA A 375 14.10 11.20 -29.01
CA ALA A 375 13.94 9.76 -28.81
C ALA A 375 12.46 9.34 -28.70
N ALA A 376 11.54 10.30 -28.64
CA ALA A 376 10.11 10.03 -28.52
C ALA A 376 9.53 9.46 -29.82
N GLN A 377 8.65 8.47 -29.70
CA GLN A 377 7.96 7.87 -30.82
C GLN A 377 6.89 8.82 -31.36
N GLU A 378 6.93 9.10 -32.66
CA GLU A 378 5.81 9.74 -33.35
C GLU A 378 4.73 8.68 -33.67
N ARG A 379 3.53 8.80 -33.09
CA ARG A 379 2.36 7.99 -33.45
C ARG A 379 1.48 8.77 -34.44
N SER A 380 0.99 8.10 -35.48
CA SER A 380 0.22 8.72 -36.57
C SER A 380 -1.27 8.43 -36.44
N THR A 381 -2.12 9.41 -36.77
CA THR A 381 -3.57 9.20 -36.86
C THR A 381 -3.92 8.21 -37.98
N ASP A 382 -4.83 7.27 -37.68
CA ASP A 382 -5.31 6.25 -38.62
C ASP A 382 -6.21 6.84 -39.73
N ALA A 383 -6.80 5.99 -40.57
CA ALA A 383 -7.73 6.42 -41.63
C ALA A 383 -9.03 7.08 -41.09
N LYS A 384 -9.40 6.83 -39.83
CA LYS A 384 -10.51 7.48 -39.12
C LYS A 384 -10.05 8.72 -38.36
N GLY A 385 -8.77 9.10 -38.44
CA GLY A 385 -8.18 10.22 -37.71
C GLY A 385 -7.95 9.94 -36.22
N VAL A 386 -7.83 8.67 -35.80
CA VAL A 386 -7.73 8.27 -34.39
C VAL A 386 -6.30 7.88 -33.99
N ILE A 387 -5.92 8.17 -32.75
CA ILE A 387 -4.81 7.52 -32.02
C ILE A 387 -5.35 7.14 -30.63
N SER A 388 -5.22 5.88 -30.22
CA SER A 388 -5.57 5.42 -28.87
C SER A 388 -4.32 5.31 -28.01
N TYR A 389 -4.33 5.96 -26.84
CA TYR A 389 -3.27 5.93 -25.83
C TYR A 389 -3.73 4.99 -24.70
N ASP A 390 -3.46 3.70 -24.91
CA ASP A 390 -3.88 2.61 -24.02
C ASP A 390 -3.07 2.57 -22.71
N SER A 391 -3.67 1.97 -21.69
CA SER A 391 -2.99 1.51 -20.46
C SER A 391 -2.15 2.58 -19.74
N LEU A 392 -2.65 3.82 -19.65
CA LEU A 392 -2.04 4.93 -18.91
C LEU A 392 -2.42 4.91 -17.42
N GLY A 393 -1.48 5.27 -16.54
CA GLY A 393 -1.72 5.47 -15.11
C GLY A 393 -2.09 6.91 -14.74
N ALA A 394 -2.23 7.17 -13.43
CA ALA A 394 -2.44 8.52 -12.92
C ALA A 394 -1.26 9.44 -13.27
N GLY A 395 -1.57 10.69 -13.61
CA GLY A 395 -0.56 11.69 -13.98
C GLY A 395 -1.09 12.73 -14.98
N THR A 396 -0.21 13.67 -15.35
CA THR A 396 -0.45 14.64 -16.42
C THR A 396 0.41 14.32 -17.63
N TYR A 397 -0.23 14.23 -18.79
CA TYR A 397 0.38 13.89 -20.07
C TYR A 397 0.20 15.05 -21.05
N LEU A 398 1.29 15.52 -21.66
CA LEU A 398 1.27 16.48 -22.77
C LEU A 398 1.37 15.71 -24.09
N ILE A 399 0.36 15.87 -24.94
CA ILE A 399 0.31 15.32 -26.29
C ILE A 399 0.43 16.48 -27.28
N SER A 400 1.40 16.40 -28.20
CA SER A 400 1.77 17.49 -29.11
C SER A 400 1.84 17.01 -30.55
N GLU A 401 1.22 17.75 -31.49
CA GLU A 401 1.35 17.48 -32.92
C GLU A 401 2.77 17.84 -33.39
N THR A 402 3.47 16.88 -34.00
CA THR A 402 4.84 17.08 -34.52
C THR A 402 4.85 17.25 -36.03
N GLN A 403 3.94 16.56 -36.74
CA GLN A 403 3.81 16.65 -38.19
C GLN A 403 2.35 16.78 -38.62
N THR A 404 2.04 17.94 -39.21
CA THR A 404 0.76 18.23 -39.87
C THR A 404 0.70 17.53 -41.24
N PRO A 405 -0.43 16.89 -41.62
CA PRO A 405 -0.60 16.27 -42.94
C PRO A 405 -0.62 17.29 -44.09
N ALA A 406 -0.39 16.79 -45.31
CA ALA A 406 -0.56 17.57 -46.52
C ALA A 406 -2.02 18.05 -46.67
N GLY A 407 -2.19 19.29 -47.15
CA GLY A 407 -3.50 19.94 -47.29
C GLY A 407 -3.92 20.81 -46.09
N TYR A 408 -3.13 20.86 -45.01
CA TYR A 408 -3.40 21.66 -43.82
C TYR A 408 -2.25 22.64 -43.51
N LEU A 409 -2.51 23.64 -42.67
CA LEU A 409 -1.53 24.67 -42.30
C LEU A 409 -0.41 24.14 -41.39
N SER A 410 0.72 23.76 -41.97
CA SER A 410 1.85 23.12 -41.27
C SER A 410 2.57 23.97 -40.21
N PHE A 411 2.33 25.28 -40.16
CA PHE A 411 2.86 26.17 -39.10
C PHE A 411 1.96 26.22 -37.86
N VAL A 412 0.81 25.55 -37.89
CA VAL A 412 -0.14 25.42 -36.78
C VAL A 412 -0.11 23.96 -36.31
N LYS A 413 0.50 23.73 -35.14
CA LYS A 413 0.64 22.42 -34.50
C LYS A 413 0.08 22.47 -33.08
N PRO A 414 -1.16 22.03 -32.83
CA PRO A 414 -1.76 22.08 -31.51
C PRO A 414 -1.12 21.08 -30.53
N SER A 415 -1.20 21.42 -29.24
CA SER A 415 -0.91 20.49 -28.15
C SER A 415 -1.99 20.56 -27.08
N PHE A 416 -2.10 19.51 -26.26
CA PHE A 416 -3.08 19.44 -25.18
C PHE A 416 -2.57 18.58 -24.02
N ARG A 417 -3.07 18.91 -22.83
CA ARG A 417 -2.86 18.12 -21.61
C ARG A 417 -4.03 17.18 -21.38
N VAL A 418 -3.70 16.00 -20.89
CA VAL A 418 -4.59 15.00 -20.32
C VAL A 418 -4.16 14.79 -18.88
N THR A 419 -5.04 14.99 -17.91
CA THR A 419 -4.79 14.68 -16.51
C THR A 419 -5.72 13.54 -16.10
N ILE A 420 -5.16 12.50 -15.48
CA ILE A 420 -5.83 11.29 -15.02
C ILE A 420 -5.51 11.13 -13.53
N ASP A 421 -6.50 10.87 -12.68
CA ASP A 421 -6.31 10.51 -11.26
C ASP A 421 -6.30 8.98 -11.04
N ASP A 422 -6.10 8.53 -9.79
CA ASP A 422 -6.08 7.09 -9.46
C ASP A 422 -7.46 6.44 -9.68
N GLU A 423 -8.53 7.22 -9.60
CA GLU A 423 -9.91 6.82 -9.82
C GLU A 423 -10.33 6.80 -11.30
N GLY A 424 -9.50 7.33 -12.21
CA GLY A 424 -9.72 7.37 -13.66
C GLY A 424 -10.50 8.59 -14.16
N LYS A 425 -10.72 9.62 -13.32
CA LYS A 425 -11.29 10.88 -13.79
C LYS A 425 -10.30 11.58 -14.69
N THR A 426 -10.76 11.88 -15.89
CA THR A 426 -9.92 12.39 -16.96
C THR A 426 -10.37 13.78 -17.41
N SER A 427 -9.45 14.73 -17.35
CA SER A 427 -9.64 16.10 -17.82
C SER A 427 -8.69 16.41 -18.98
N ILE A 428 -9.21 16.98 -20.07
CA ILE A 428 -8.46 17.28 -21.30
C ILE A 428 -8.55 18.77 -21.61
N THR A 429 -7.41 19.45 -21.77
CA THR A 429 -7.36 20.90 -22.02
C THR A 429 -6.26 21.25 -23.03
N GLY A 430 -6.61 22.02 -24.07
CA GLY A 430 -5.66 22.54 -25.06
C GLY A 430 -4.58 23.44 -24.43
N VAL A 431 -3.36 23.37 -24.95
CA VAL A 431 -2.19 24.14 -24.49
C VAL A 431 -1.71 25.06 -25.60
N GLU A 432 -0.92 24.57 -26.56
CA GLU A 432 -0.54 25.37 -27.73
C GLU A 432 -1.70 25.38 -28.72
N GLN A 433 -2.08 26.58 -29.17
CA GLN A 433 -3.27 26.84 -29.99
C GLN A 433 -4.55 26.23 -29.37
N ALA A 434 -4.72 26.39 -28.05
CA ALA A 434 -5.74 25.72 -27.23
C ALA A 434 -7.16 25.68 -27.84
N GLY A 435 -7.59 26.71 -28.58
CA GLY A 435 -8.88 26.77 -29.28
C GLY A 435 -9.07 25.73 -30.41
N LEU A 436 -8.05 24.93 -30.72
CA LEU A 436 -8.13 23.80 -31.66
C LEU A 436 -8.42 22.46 -30.97
N THR A 437 -8.44 22.39 -29.63
CA THR A 437 -8.75 21.17 -28.88
C THR A 437 -10.01 21.36 -28.04
N SER A 438 -10.97 20.46 -28.18
CA SER A 438 -12.16 20.43 -27.32
C SER A 438 -11.80 20.13 -25.87
N LYS A 439 -12.35 20.90 -24.93
CA LYS A 439 -12.19 20.61 -23.49
C LYS A 439 -13.03 19.40 -23.10
N VAL A 440 -12.43 18.49 -22.31
CA VAL A 440 -13.14 17.46 -21.54
C VAL A 440 -12.89 17.75 -20.06
N ALA A 441 -13.91 17.61 -19.22
CA ALA A 441 -13.80 17.82 -17.78
C ALA A 441 -14.37 16.60 -17.05
N ASP A 442 -13.56 16.04 -16.15
CA ASP A 442 -13.92 15.01 -15.16
C ASP A 442 -14.66 13.80 -15.76
N ALA A 443 -14.28 13.41 -16.98
CA ALA A 443 -14.85 12.27 -17.67
C ALA A 443 -14.50 10.97 -16.94
N ASP A 444 -15.45 10.05 -16.89
CA ASP A 444 -15.25 8.77 -16.22
C ASP A 444 -14.51 7.78 -17.13
N GLY A 445 -13.20 7.66 -16.91
CA GLY A 445 -12.30 6.77 -17.64
C GLY A 445 -12.55 5.27 -17.41
N LYS A 446 -13.32 4.90 -16.37
CA LYS A 446 -13.76 3.51 -16.15
C LYS A 446 -14.97 3.19 -17.03
N ALA A 447 -15.93 4.10 -17.10
CA ALA A 447 -17.15 3.91 -17.90
C ALA A 447 -16.95 4.10 -19.41
N THR A 448 -16.07 5.02 -19.82
CA THR A 448 -15.87 5.43 -21.22
C THR A 448 -14.40 5.75 -21.50
N THR A 449 -13.93 5.55 -22.72
CA THR A 449 -12.62 6.09 -23.15
C THR A 449 -12.78 7.59 -23.46
N PRO A 450 -12.14 8.50 -22.70
CA PRO A 450 -12.25 9.94 -22.95
C PRO A 450 -11.54 10.31 -24.26
N THR A 451 -12.12 11.24 -25.04
CA THR A 451 -11.60 11.57 -26.38
C THR A 451 -11.23 13.05 -26.53
N ALA A 452 -9.96 13.33 -26.84
CA ALA A 452 -9.47 14.65 -27.26
C ALA A 452 -9.83 14.90 -28.74
N THR A 453 -10.82 15.75 -29.02
CA THR A 453 -11.08 16.18 -30.40
C THR A 453 -10.17 17.36 -30.78
N VAL A 454 -9.32 17.18 -31.80
CA VAL A 454 -8.26 18.13 -32.18
C VAL A 454 -8.39 18.53 -33.65
N LYS A 455 -8.47 19.83 -33.93
CA LYS A 455 -8.66 20.39 -35.29
C LYS A 455 -7.33 20.70 -35.99
N ASN A 456 -7.25 20.46 -37.30
CA ASN A 456 -6.24 21.06 -38.18
C ASN A 456 -6.89 22.09 -39.11
N LEU A 457 -6.25 23.24 -39.28
CA LEU A 457 -6.75 24.31 -40.12
C LEU A 457 -6.48 24.01 -41.60
N ASP A 458 -7.53 23.98 -42.41
CA ASP A 458 -7.46 23.82 -43.86
C ASP A 458 -6.93 25.11 -44.53
N SER A 459 -7.21 26.28 -43.94
CA SER A 459 -6.90 27.60 -44.49
C SER A 459 -6.79 28.69 -43.41
N VAL A 460 -6.14 29.81 -43.75
CA VAL A 460 -5.88 30.91 -42.82
C VAL A 460 -7.14 31.64 -42.33
N THR A 461 -8.27 31.50 -43.03
CA THR A 461 -9.55 32.12 -42.64
C THR A 461 -10.23 31.39 -41.48
N GLN A 462 -9.79 30.16 -41.17
CA GLN A 462 -10.30 29.34 -40.07
C GLN A 462 -9.48 29.50 -38.78
N LEU A 463 -8.46 30.38 -38.77
CA LEU A 463 -7.81 30.80 -37.53
C LEU A 463 -8.88 31.33 -36.55
N PRO A 464 -8.88 30.90 -35.28
CA PRO A 464 -9.83 31.39 -34.28
C PRO A 464 -9.90 32.92 -34.25
N GLN A 465 -11.04 33.48 -34.63
CA GLN A 465 -11.26 34.93 -34.59
C GLN A 465 -11.29 35.39 -33.14
N THR A 466 -10.39 36.31 -32.77
CA THR A 466 -10.34 36.90 -31.44
C THR A 466 -11.52 37.85 -31.23
N GLY A 467 -12.68 37.29 -30.85
CA GLY A 467 -13.95 38.02 -30.82
C GLY A 467 -15.06 37.39 -29.95
N GLY A 468 -14.70 36.60 -28.93
CA GLY A 468 -15.65 36.00 -27.98
C GLY A 468 -15.16 36.14 -26.53
N ALA A 469 -16.04 36.61 -25.64
CA ALA A 469 -15.67 37.22 -24.35
C ALA A 469 -15.21 36.26 -23.22
N SER A 470 -14.53 35.15 -23.53
CA SER A 470 -14.10 34.18 -22.52
C SER A 470 -12.78 33.43 -22.78
N MET A 471 -12.13 33.57 -23.94
CA MET A 471 -10.89 32.82 -24.26
C MET A 471 -9.73 33.72 -24.68
N ALA A 472 -8.93 34.12 -23.71
CA ALA A 472 -7.62 34.73 -23.94
C ALA A 472 -6.52 33.65 -23.96
N VAL A 473 -6.03 33.24 -25.14
CA VAL A 473 -4.64 32.80 -25.36
C VAL A 473 -4.19 33.14 -26.79
N ILE A 474 -3.32 34.15 -26.89
CA ILE A 474 -2.13 34.24 -27.77
C ILE A 474 -2.15 33.38 -29.07
N LEU A 475 -2.78 33.88 -30.13
CA LEU A 475 -2.55 33.42 -31.51
C LEU A 475 -1.83 34.47 -32.40
N ILE A 476 -1.70 35.71 -31.93
CA ILE A 476 -1.28 36.86 -32.76
C ILE A 476 0.22 37.20 -32.61
N GLY A 477 0.87 36.76 -31.53
CA GLY A 477 2.25 37.17 -31.18
C GLY A 477 3.31 36.90 -32.25
N GLY A 478 3.28 35.72 -32.89
CA GLY A 478 4.22 35.38 -33.97
C GLY A 478 3.88 36.01 -35.33
N MET A 479 2.59 36.20 -35.62
CA MET A 479 2.14 36.63 -36.95
C MET A 479 2.19 38.16 -37.14
N ALA A 480 2.10 38.94 -36.07
CA ALA A 480 2.36 40.39 -36.12
C ALA A 480 3.78 40.68 -36.63
N VAL A 481 4.79 39.93 -36.17
CA VAL A 481 6.19 40.10 -36.60
C VAL A 481 6.37 39.78 -38.08
N LEU A 482 5.75 38.70 -38.59
CA LEU A 482 5.80 38.33 -40.00
C LEU A 482 5.05 39.32 -40.91
N LEU A 483 3.90 39.84 -40.47
CA LEU A 483 3.16 40.85 -41.24
C LEU A 483 3.86 42.21 -41.27
N PHE A 484 4.54 42.63 -40.20
CA PHE A 484 5.35 43.85 -40.21
C PHE A 484 6.64 43.72 -41.05
N ALA A 485 7.23 42.53 -41.13
CA ALA A 485 8.36 42.27 -42.04
C ALA A 485 7.95 42.32 -43.52
N GLY A 486 6.73 41.90 -43.88
CA GLY A 486 6.18 42.05 -45.23
C GLY A 486 5.79 43.49 -45.59
N ALA A 487 5.25 44.25 -44.62
CA ALA A 487 4.70 45.59 -44.86
C ALA A 487 5.76 46.69 -45.09
N THR A 488 7.01 46.50 -44.65
CA THR A 488 8.11 47.46 -44.89
C THR A 488 8.82 47.24 -46.23
N GLY A 489 8.65 46.07 -46.89
CA GLY A 489 9.28 45.75 -48.17
C GLY A 489 8.61 46.35 -49.42
N ILE A 490 7.35 46.81 -49.33
CA ILE A 490 6.54 47.19 -50.52
C ILE A 490 6.13 48.68 -50.48
N LYS A 491 7.10 49.58 -50.27
CA LYS A 491 6.96 51.03 -50.55
C LYS A 491 8.16 51.70 -51.22
N ALA A 492 9.12 50.94 -51.75
CA ALA A 492 10.35 51.45 -52.34
C ALA A 492 10.45 51.33 -53.88
N PHE A 493 9.34 51.12 -54.61
CA PHE A 493 9.37 51.07 -56.08
C PHE A 493 8.18 51.78 -56.73
N LYS A 494 8.50 52.67 -57.70
CA LYS A 494 7.61 53.50 -58.55
C LYS A 494 6.82 54.64 -57.86
N LEU A 495 7.39 55.85 -57.91
CA LEU A 495 6.86 56.96 -58.74
C LEU A 495 7.76 58.21 -58.67
N ARG A 496 8.63 58.43 -59.68
CA ARG A 496 9.14 59.77 -60.03
C ARG A 496 9.74 59.85 -61.45
N ARG A 497 8.91 60.32 -62.38
CA ARG A 497 9.16 60.90 -63.72
C ARG A 497 7.77 61.46 -64.12
N ILE A 498 7.54 62.70 -64.53
CA ILE A 498 8.30 63.85 -65.10
C ILE A 498 7.55 65.13 -64.62
N GLY A 499 8.10 66.35 -64.49
CA GLY A 499 9.46 66.90 -64.66
C GLY A 499 9.43 68.44 -64.82
N LEU A 500 10.62 69.03 -65.08
CA LEU A 500 10.90 70.39 -65.61
C LEU A 500 10.86 71.65 -64.69
N PHE A 501 11.91 72.48 -64.87
CA PHE A 501 12.23 73.79 -64.28
C PHE A 501 12.45 73.78 -62.74
N ASP A 502 13.46 74.38 -62.10
CA ASP A 502 14.67 75.14 -62.47
C ASP A 502 15.51 75.30 -61.15
N ASP A 503 16.81 75.63 -61.05
CA ASP A 503 17.93 75.89 -62.00
C ASP A 503 19.30 75.89 -61.20
N ASN A 504 20.44 75.95 -61.91
CA ASN A 504 21.82 76.30 -61.49
C ASN A 504 22.72 75.35 -60.62
N LEU A 505 23.99 75.31 -61.06
CA LEU A 505 25.23 74.65 -60.56
C LEU A 505 25.89 75.45 -59.39
N PRO A 506 27.08 75.08 -58.81
CA PRO A 506 28.02 73.98 -59.08
C PRO A 506 28.53 73.17 -57.85
N GLN A 507 29.51 72.29 -58.12
CA GLN A 507 30.34 71.47 -57.22
C GLN A 507 31.07 72.19 -56.07
N ILE A 508 31.56 71.40 -55.10
CA ILE A 508 33.00 71.29 -54.75
C ILE A 508 33.26 69.95 -53.99
N MET A 509 34.48 69.40 -54.13
CA MET A 509 34.91 68.15 -53.47
C MET A 509 35.40 68.37 -52.03
N ALA A 510 35.13 67.40 -51.15
CA ALA A 510 36.08 66.80 -50.20
C ALA A 510 35.44 65.57 -49.54
#